data_AF-V9IGT0-F1
#
_entry.id   AF-V9IGT0-F1
#
_cell.length_a   1.000
_cell.length_b   1.000
_cell.length_c   1.000
_cell.angle_alpha   90.00
_cell.angle_beta   90.00
_cell.angle_gamma   90.00
#
_symmetry.space_group_name_H-M   'P 1'
#
loop_
_entity.id
_entity.type
_entity.pdbx_description
1 polymer ?
#
loop_
_entity_poly.entity_id
_entity_poly.type
_entity_poly.pdbx_seq_one_letter_code
_entity_poly.pdbx_strand_id
1 'polypeptide(L)'
;MINESSKKLAMHLNNRHPPPEKEDINLKLQEVQTRIYPHIHETQNLNKHDLLNNPKALKLFKSLIYNWSPISYNKYISLAYLISRSVPEYSVLYKIFNEIVNSDKKFIPKTLFDYGSGTGTVMW
;
A
#
# COMPACT_ATOMS: atom_id res chain seq x y z
N MET A 1 -17.93 4.99 5.10
CA MET A 1 -16.79 4.97 6.03
C MET A 1 -15.84 3.78 5.84
N ILE A 2 -16.05 2.57 6.39
CA ILE A 2 -15.00 1.53 6.32
C ILE A 2 -14.85 0.88 4.93
N ASN A 3 -15.95 0.75 4.18
CA ASN A 3 -15.94 0.22 2.81
C ASN A 3 -15.22 1.15 1.81
N GLU A 4 -15.25 2.46 2.05
CA GLU A 4 -14.50 3.40 1.21
C GLU A 4 -13.02 3.34 1.54
N SER A 5 -12.67 3.26 2.84
CA SER A 5 -11.29 3.06 3.29
C SER A 5 -10.70 1.75 2.80
N SER A 6 -11.47 0.66 2.78
CA SER A 6 -11.03 -0.64 2.26
C SER A 6 -10.74 -0.56 0.76
N LYS A 7 -11.59 0.11 -0.03
CA LYS A 7 -11.35 0.36 -1.46
C LYS A 7 -10.10 1.20 -1.70
N LYS A 8 -9.94 2.31 -0.96
CA LYS A 8 -8.75 3.16 -1.04
C LYS A 8 -7.47 2.40 -0.69
N LEU A 9 -7.51 1.58 0.36
CA LEU A 9 -6.40 0.73 0.76
C LEU A 9 -6.06 -0.31 -0.32
N ALA A 10 -7.06 -0.97 -0.90
CA ALA A 10 -6.85 -1.92 -1.99
C ALA A 10 -6.22 -1.25 -3.23
N MET A 11 -6.66 -0.04 -3.58
CA MET A 11 -6.06 0.75 -4.65
C MET A 11 -4.60 1.07 -4.36
N HIS A 12 -4.31 1.52 -3.13
CA HIS A 12 -2.94 1.82 -2.70
C HIS A 12 -2.03 0.59 -2.77
N LEU A 13 -2.47 -0.56 -2.26
CA LEU A 13 -1.71 -1.82 -2.28
C LEU A 13 -1.42 -2.34 -3.70
N ASN A 14 -2.30 -2.02 -4.67
CA ASN A 14 -2.15 -2.43 -6.06
C ASN A 14 -1.48 -1.35 -6.94
N ASN A 15 -0.95 -0.27 -6.35
CA ASN A 15 -0.43 0.89 -7.08
C ASN A 15 -1.45 1.49 -8.07
N ARG A 16 -2.75 1.37 -7.77
CA ARG A 16 -3.87 1.91 -8.56
C ARG A 16 -4.49 3.13 -7.88
N HIS A 17 -3.65 3.98 -7.29
CA HIS A 17 -4.10 5.22 -6.68
C HIS A 17 -3.89 6.39 -7.67
N PRO A 18 -4.72 7.45 -7.57
CA PRO A 18 -4.48 8.67 -8.34
C PRO A 18 -3.12 9.29 -8.03
N PRO A 19 -2.57 10.11 -8.94
CA PRO A 19 -1.37 10.88 -8.66
C PRO A 19 -1.57 11.78 -7.43
N PRO A 20 -0.50 12.08 -6.68
CA PRO A 20 -0.59 12.93 -5.50
C PRO A 20 -1.07 14.34 -5.85
N GLU A 21 -1.81 14.94 -4.92
CA GLU A 21 -2.32 16.30 -5.09
C GLU A 21 -1.19 17.33 -4.94
N LYS A 22 -1.47 18.59 -5.31
CA LYS A 22 -0.44 19.65 -5.25
C LYS A 22 0.02 19.89 -3.82
N GLU A 23 -0.90 19.81 -2.87
CA GLU A 23 -0.69 19.93 -1.44
C GLU A 23 0.24 18.82 -0.93
N ASP A 24 -0.02 17.57 -1.30
CA ASP A 24 0.83 16.42 -0.94
C ASP A 24 2.26 16.60 -1.47
N ILE A 25 2.39 17.06 -2.72
CA ILE A 25 3.68 17.35 -3.34
C ILE A 25 4.44 18.42 -2.54
N ASN A 26 3.74 19.48 -2.11
CA ASN A 26 4.35 20.56 -1.34
C ASN A 26 4.80 20.09 0.04
N LEU A 27 4.00 19.27 0.73
CA LEU A 27 4.39 18.66 2.01
C LEU A 27 5.64 17.79 1.86
N LYS A 28 5.73 16.99 0.79
CA LYS A 28 6.93 16.20 0.50
C LYS A 28 8.13 17.06 0.17
N LEU A 29 7.96 18.19 -0.51
CA LEU A 29 9.06 19.13 -0.78
C LEU A 29 9.57 19.77 0.51
N GLN A 30 8.70 20.15 1.43
CA GLN A 30 9.08 20.62 2.77
C GLN A 30 9.87 19.55 3.52
N GLU A 31 9.41 18.29 3.49
CA GLU A 31 10.11 17.16 4.09
C GLU A 31 11.53 16.98 3.51
N VAL A 32 11.71 17.15 2.19
CA VAL A 32 13.02 17.12 1.53
C VAL A 32 13.89 18.28 2.00
N GLN A 33 13.34 19.49 2.06
CA GLN A 33 14.05 20.69 2.49
C GLN A 33 14.59 20.52 3.91
N THR A 34 13.74 20.10 4.85
CA THR A 34 14.13 19.86 6.25
C THR A 34 15.23 18.81 6.38
N ARG A 35 15.19 17.74 5.57
CA ARG A 35 16.20 16.67 5.62
C ARG A 35 17.54 17.06 5.00
N ILE A 36 17.55 17.88 3.95
CA ILE A 36 18.79 18.28 3.26
C ILE A 36 19.43 19.48 3.96
N TYR A 37 18.61 20.41 4.47
CA TYR A 37 19.05 21.66 5.07
C TYR A 37 18.44 21.87 6.46
N PRO A 38 18.81 21.05 7.47
CA PRO A 38 18.19 21.09 8.79
C PRO A 38 18.43 22.40 9.58
N HIS A 39 19.40 23.21 9.16
CA HIS A 39 19.80 24.46 9.83
C HIS A 39 19.32 25.73 9.10
N ILE A 40 18.63 25.60 7.96
CA ILE A 40 18.03 26.76 7.29
C ILE A 40 16.73 27.09 8.02
N HIS A 41 16.69 28.26 8.68
CA HIS A 41 15.48 28.78 9.31
C HIS A 41 14.35 28.92 8.27
N GLU A 42 13.11 28.66 8.69
CA GLU A 42 11.86 28.67 7.88
C GLU A 42 11.67 29.91 6.98
N THR A 43 12.41 30.99 7.24
CA THR A 43 12.35 32.25 6.50
C THR A 43 13.10 32.24 5.17
N GLN A 44 13.99 31.27 4.91
CA GLN A 44 14.58 31.04 3.58
C GLN A 44 13.83 29.90 2.87
N ASN A 45 12.65 30.22 2.32
CA ASN A 45 12.00 29.36 1.33
C ASN A 45 12.88 29.31 0.08
N LEU A 46 13.77 28.32 0.00
CA LEU A 46 14.46 27.97 -1.24
C LEU A 46 13.41 27.79 -2.34
N ASN A 47 13.60 28.45 -3.48
CA ASN A 47 12.69 28.29 -4.61
C ASN A 47 12.61 26.80 -4.97
N LYS A 48 11.39 26.30 -5.23
CA LYS A 48 11.14 24.89 -5.63
C LYS A 48 12.04 24.44 -6.78
N HIS A 49 12.33 25.36 -7.71
CA HIS A 49 13.26 25.13 -8.81
C HIS A 49 14.68 24.85 -8.33
N ASP A 50 15.22 25.64 -7.40
CA ASP A 50 16.58 25.48 -6.89
C ASP A 50 16.73 24.19 -6.08
N LEU A 51 15.68 23.80 -5.34
CA LEU A 51 15.66 22.54 -4.61
C LEU A 51 15.67 21.33 -5.57
N LEU A 52 14.87 21.36 -6.63
CA LEU A 52 14.81 20.26 -7.61
C LEU A 52 16.02 20.20 -8.55
N ASN A 53 16.75 21.31 -8.72
CA ASN A 53 18.01 21.34 -9.45
C ASN A 53 19.14 20.58 -8.71
N ASN A 54 19.03 20.42 -7.39
CA ASN A 54 19.98 19.61 -6.63
C ASN A 54 19.71 18.11 -6.84
N PRO A 55 20.67 17.32 -7.36
CA PRO A 55 20.45 15.91 -7.69
C PRO A 55 20.14 15.04 -6.46
N LYS A 56 20.68 15.38 -5.29
CA LYS A 56 20.42 14.66 -4.04
C LYS A 56 19.00 14.92 -3.55
N ALA A 57 18.55 16.17 -3.61
CA ALA A 57 17.18 16.55 -3.27
C ALA A 57 16.18 15.93 -4.25
N LEU A 58 16.46 15.92 -5.55
CA LEU A 58 15.62 15.28 -6.56
C LEU A 58 15.49 13.77 -6.33
N LYS A 59 16.59 13.07 -6.02
CA LYS A 59 16.57 11.64 -5.70
C LYS A 59 15.72 11.35 -4.46
N LEU A 60 15.90 12.14 -3.40
CA LEU A 60 15.12 12.01 -2.17
C LEU A 60 13.63 12.30 -2.42
N PHE A 61 13.32 13.37 -3.16
CA PHE A 61 11.94 13.73 -3.52
C PHE A 61 11.25 12.60 -4.29
N LYS A 62 11.89 12.05 -5.33
CA LYS A 62 11.34 10.91 -6.09
C LYS A 62 11.08 9.70 -5.18
N SER A 63 12.00 9.42 -4.25
CA SER A 63 11.81 8.34 -3.28
C SER A 63 10.67 8.59 -2.30
N LEU A 64 10.31 9.85 -2.02
CA LEU A 64 9.21 10.18 -1.10
C LEU A 64 7.84 10.22 -1.78
N ILE A 65 7.81 10.54 -3.08
CA ILE A 65 6.56 10.64 -3.86
C ILE A 65 6.14 9.29 -4.42
N TYR A 66 7.10 8.49 -4.90
CA TYR A 66 6.81 7.28 -5.67
C TYR A 66 7.12 5.99 -4.93
N ASN A 67 7.72 6.03 -3.73
CA ASN A 67 7.90 4.80 -2.97
C ASN A 67 6.64 4.45 -2.18
N TRP A 68 6.41 3.15 -2.12
CA TRP A 68 5.57 2.52 -1.12
C TRP A 68 6.01 2.97 0.29
N SER A 69 5.08 3.55 1.05
CA SER A 69 5.28 3.85 2.46
C SER A 69 4.87 2.66 3.32
N PRO A 70 5.62 2.31 4.38
CA PRO A 70 5.24 1.24 5.28
C PRO A 70 3.86 1.51 5.90
N ILE A 71 2.94 0.57 5.73
CA ILE A 71 1.58 0.66 6.28
C ILE A 71 1.61 0.19 7.73
N SER A 72 1.23 1.07 8.65
CA SER A 72 1.04 0.71 10.06
C SER A 72 -0.34 0.11 10.26
N TYR A 73 -0.41 -1.21 10.41
CA TYR A 73 -1.66 -1.97 10.58
C TYR A 73 -2.21 -1.83 12.00
N ASN A 74 -2.97 -0.76 12.23
CA ASN A 74 -3.81 -0.63 13.42
C ASN A 74 -5.14 -1.37 13.25
N LYS A 75 -5.94 -1.48 14.32
CA LYS A 75 -7.25 -2.17 14.29
C LYS A 75 -8.14 -1.75 13.12
N TYR A 76 -8.20 -0.45 12.81
CA TYR A 76 -9.04 0.07 11.74
C TYR A 76 -8.52 -0.32 10.35
N ILE A 77 -7.22 -0.14 10.11
CA ILE A 77 -6.56 -0.48 8.84
C ILE A 77 -6.59 -1.98 8.61
N SER A 78 -6.37 -2.79 9.65
CA SER A 78 -6.47 -4.25 9.57
C SER A 78 -7.88 -4.71 9.22
N LEU A 79 -8.92 -4.06 9.76
CA LEU A 79 -10.31 -4.36 9.38
C LEU A 79 -10.61 -3.93 7.94
N ALA A 80 -10.12 -2.77 7.50
CA ALA A 80 -10.24 -2.33 6.12
C ALA A 80 -9.51 -3.30 5.16
N TYR A 81 -8.33 -3.80 5.56
CA TYR A 81 -7.57 -4.80 4.83
C TYR A 81 -8.36 -6.11 4.69
N LEU A 82 -8.92 -6.62 5.79
CA LEU A 82 -9.79 -7.80 5.79
C LEU A 82 -10.94 -7.63 4.80
N ILE A 83 -11.75 -6.59 4.96
CA ILE A 83 -12.91 -6.34 4.10
C ILE A 83 -12.51 -6.24 2.62
N SER A 84 -11.38 -5.58 2.33
CA SER A 84 -10.94 -5.39 0.94
C SER A 84 -10.56 -6.70 0.23
N ARG A 85 -10.12 -7.72 0.98
CA ARG A 85 -9.59 -8.97 0.43
C ARG A 85 -10.51 -10.17 0.60
N SER A 86 -11.39 -10.17 1.60
CA SER A 86 -12.26 -11.32 1.93
C SER A 86 -13.04 -11.86 0.72
N VAL A 87 -13.84 -11.02 0.06
CA VAL A 87 -14.71 -11.45 -1.05
C VAL A 87 -13.92 -11.98 -2.25
N PRO A 88 -12.94 -11.25 -2.82
CA PRO A 88 -12.22 -11.75 -3.98
C PRO A 88 -11.39 -13.00 -3.66
N GLU A 89 -10.73 -13.07 -2.50
CA GLU A 89 -9.91 -14.23 -2.13
C GLU A 89 -10.78 -15.47 -1.91
N TYR A 90 -11.86 -15.36 -1.13
CA TYR A 90 -12.77 -16.47 -0.90
C TYR A 90 -13.37 -16.98 -2.21
N SER A 91 -13.82 -16.08 -3.09
CA SER A 91 -14.44 -16.47 -4.36
C SER A 91 -13.47 -17.26 -5.26
N VAL A 92 -12.21 -16.83 -5.32
CA VAL A 92 -11.17 -17.50 -6.12
C VAL A 92 -10.80 -18.86 -5.50
N LEU A 93 -10.59 -18.91 -4.18
CA LEU A 93 -10.24 -20.14 -3.47
C LEU A 93 -11.36 -21.19 -3.56
N TYR A 94 -12.61 -20.76 -3.35
CA TYR A 94 -13.78 -21.61 -3.50
C TYR A 94 -13.84 -22.26 -4.89
N LYS A 95 -13.61 -21.45 -5.94
CA LYS A 95 -13.57 -21.94 -7.31
C LYS A 95 -12.45 -22.97 -7.52
N ILE A 96 -11.23 -22.65 -7.08
CA ILE A 96 -10.06 -23.55 -7.21
C ILE A 96 -10.31 -24.88 -6.50
N PHE A 97 -10.80 -24.85 -5.25
CA PHE A 97 -11.08 -26.08 -4.50
C PHE A 97 -12.19 -26.91 -5.13
N ASN A 98 -13.23 -26.27 -5.67
CA ASN A 98 -14.25 -26.98 -6.43
C ASN A 98 -13.68 -27.65 -7.69
N GLU A 99 -12.79 -26.97 -8.42
CA GLU A 99 -12.13 -27.56 -9.60
C GLU A 99 -11.25 -28.74 -9.24
N ILE A 100 -10.50 -28.67 -8.13
CA ILE A 100 -9.69 -29.79 -7.62
C ILE A 100 -10.57 -30.98 -7.26
N VAL A 101 -11.62 -30.76 -6.46
CA VAL A 101 -12.55 -31.83 -6.05
C VAL A 101 -13.33 -32.41 -7.25
N ASN A 102 -13.59 -31.61 -8.28
CA ASN A 102 -14.21 -32.11 -9.51
C ASN A 102 -13.25 -32.93 -10.37
N SER A 103 -11.97 -32.60 -10.35
CA SER A 103 -10.93 -33.30 -11.11
C SER A 103 -10.50 -34.60 -10.44
N ASP A 104 -10.33 -34.59 -9.11
CA ASP A 104 -9.98 -35.77 -8.31
C ASP A 104 -10.89 -35.89 -7.08
N LYS A 105 -11.89 -36.76 -7.18
CA LYS A 105 -12.85 -37.03 -6.09
C LYS A 105 -12.22 -37.74 -4.88
N LYS A 106 -11.00 -38.29 -5.02
CA LYS A 106 -10.28 -38.97 -3.93
C LYS A 106 -9.33 -38.03 -3.18
N PHE A 107 -9.16 -36.80 -3.66
CA PHE A 107 -8.30 -35.81 -3.02
C PHE A 107 -8.85 -35.41 -1.65
N ILE A 108 -8.16 -35.81 -0.58
CA ILE A 108 -8.48 -35.49 0.82
C ILE A 108 -7.20 -34.91 1.45
N PRO A 109 -7.02 -33.58 1.48
CA PRO A 109 -5.83 -32.97 2.03
C PRO A 109 -5.78 -33.19 3.55
N LYS A 110 -4.71 -33.81 4.05
CA LYS A 110 -4.48 -34.03 5.49
C LYS A 110 -3.81 -32.86 6.19
N THR A 111 -3.08 -32.05 5.43
CA THR A 111 -2.31 -30.90 5.90
C THR A 111 -2.44 -29.77 4.89
N LEU A 112 -2.57 -28.54 5.40
CA LEU A 112 -2.64 -27.32 4.60
C LEU A 112 -1.47 -26.42 5.00
N PHE A 113 -0.71 -25.97 4.00
CA PHE A 113 0.34 -24.96 4.18
C PHE A 113 -0.09 -23.69 3.44
N ASP A 114 -0.27 -22.60 4.18
CA ASP A 114 -0.68 -21.31 3.64
C ASP A 114 0.42 -20.27 3.89
N TYR A 115 1.17 -19.96 2.83
CA TYR A 115 2.27 -19.01 2.89
C TYR A 115 1.76 -17.59 2.62
N GLY A 116 2.04 -16.66 3.53
CA GLY A 116 1.58 -15.28 3.38
C GLY A 116 0.06 -15.14 3.50
N SER A 117 -0.54 -15.97 4.36
CA SER A 117 -1.99 -16.12 4.54
C SER A 117 -2.78 -14.83 4.77
N GLY A 118 -2.13 -13.76 5.22
CA GLY A 118 -2.71 -12.43 5.38
C GLY A 118 -3.86 -12.44 6.39
N THR A 119 -5.10 -12.52 5.87
CA THR A 119 -6.35 -12.58 6.64
C THR A 119 -6.79 -14.02 6.95
N GLY A 120 -6.08 -15.02 6.43
CA GLY A 120 -6.34 -16.44 6.65
C GLY A 120 -7.51 -17.00 5.84
N THR A 121 -7.89 -16.37 4.72
CA THR A 121 -9.06 -16.75 3.91
C THR A 121 -9.02 -18.18 3.38
N VAL A 122 -7.85 -18.82 3.29
CA VAL A 122 -7.70 -20.22 2.85
C VAL A 122 -8.26 -21.21 3.89
N MET A 123 -8.28 -20.83 5.17
CA MET A 123 -8.84 -21.67 6.23
C MET A 123 -10.36 -21.56 6.40
N TRP A 124 -10.98 -20.51 5.83
CA TRP A 124 -12.42 -20.24 5.93
C TRP A 124 -13.21 -20.92 4.83
#